data_AF-A0A7S0BZU7-F1
#
_entry.id   AF-A0A7S0BZU7-F1
#
_cell.length_a   1.000
_cell.length_b   1.000
_cell.length_c   1.000
_cell.angle_alpha   90.00
_cell.angle_beta   90.00
_cell.angle_gamma   90.00
#
_symmetry.space_group_name_H-M   'P 1'
#
loop_
_entity.id
_entity.type
_entity.pdbx_description
1 polymer ?
#
loop_
_entity_poly.entity_id
_entity_poly.type
_entity_poly.pdbx_seq_one_letter_code
_entity_poly.pdbx_strand_id
1 'polypeptide(L)'
;VERDAPPSPGSSTSTPRVYNTHIIVNSNGELVSTYRKIHLFDVSIPSQNIHLVESKTTAPGTKLVVCDSPLGLLGLSTCYDMRFPEQYTRLRELGAQILLAPSAFTVPTGRAHWHTLLRCRAIENQCYVLAAAQFGVHNEKRSSYGHSIAVDPWGAVLADAGGVDGRGTLEVPVKGVRARGDAIVTPSVVICDIDLDSMESIRTRMPIQKHRFNASFS
;
A
#
# COMPACT_ATOMS: atom_id res chain seq x y z
N VAL A 1 3.82 6.27 34.99
CA VAL A 1 5.12 6.30 34.28
C VAL A 1 5.08 7.51 33.37
N GLU A 2 6.07 8.39 33.51
CA GLU A 2 6.02 9.85 33.29
C GLU A 2 5.43 10.33 31.96
N ARG A 3 4.66 11.42 32.07
CA ARG A 3 4.23 12.25 30.95
C ARG A 3 5.31 13.30 30.73
N ASP A 4 6.00 13.23 29.59
CA ASP A 4 7.01 14.21 29.21
C ASP A 4 6.43 15.63 29.14
N ALA A 5 7.19 16.57 29.71
CA ALA A 5 6.89 18.00 29.72
C ALA A 5 7.03 18.60 28.29
N PRO A 6 6.30 19.70 27.99
CA PRO A 6 6.38 20.34 26.68
C PRO A 6 7.76 20.98 26.44
N PRO A 7 8.30 20.91 25.21
CA PRO A 7 9.62 21.44 24.89
C PRO A 7 9.67 22.98 24.99
N SER A 8 10.80 23.49 25.46
CA SER A 8 11.08 24.93 25.62
C SER A 8 11.20 25.66 24.27
N PRO A 9 10.80 26.94 24.18
CA PRO A 9 10.80 27.67 22.93
C PRO A 9 12.21 28.22 22.62
N GLY A 10 12.92 27.57 21.70
CA GLY A 10 14.17 28.09 21.17
C GLY A 10 14.82 27.15 20.16
N SER A 11 15.08 27.68 18.95
CA SER A 11 15.73 27.02 17.80
C SER A 11 14.86 26.05 16.98
N SER A 12 13.90 26.57 16.19
CA SER A 12 13.33 25.83 15.05
C SER A 12 13.88 26.35 13.71
N THR A 13 15.12 25.99 13.40
CA THR A 13 15.62 25.98 12.02
C THR A 13 15.26 24.65 11.35
N SER A 14 14.06 24.11 11.60
CA SER A 14 13.62 22.89 10.93
C SER A 14 13.32 23.23 9.47
N THR A 15 14.10 22.67 8.55
CA THR A 15 13.78 22.71 7.14
C THR A 15 12.35 22.19 6.91
N PRO A 16 11.54 22.84 6.07
CA PRO A 16 10.20 22.37 5.79
C PRO A 16 10.25 20.95 5.19
N ARG A 17 9.57 20.00 5.85
CA ARG A 17 9.46 18.61 5.38
C ARG A 17 8.47 18.50 4.22
N VAL A 18 8.75 17.59 3.30
CA VAL A 18 7.85 17.29 2.16
C VAL A 18 6.73 16.33 2.57
N TYR A 19 5.75 16.11 1.71
CA TYR A 19 4.73 15.07 1.90
C TYR A 19 4.86 13.96 0.87
N ASN A 20 4.84 12.72 1.32
CA ASN A 20 4.63 11.57 0.45
C ASN A 20 3.15 11.52 0.06
N THR A 21 2.86 11.77 -1.22
CA THR A 21 1.51 12.12 -1.68
C THR A 21 1.05 11.19 -2.80
N HIS A 22 -0.07 10.50 -2.58
CA HIS A 22 -0.78 9.71 -3.58
C HIS A 22 -1.89 10.58 -4.18
N ILE A 23 -1.81 10.82 -5.49
CA ILE A 23 -2.75 11.66 -6.23
C ILE A 23 -3.59 10.83 -7.19
N ILE A 24 -4.83 11.25 -7.41
CA ILE A 24 -5.68 10.76 -8.50
C ILE A 24 -5.87 11.88 -9.51
N VAL A 25 -5.56 11.58 -10.76
CA VAL A 25 -5.73 12.49 -11.90
C VAL A 25 -6.77 11.87 -12.84
N ASN A 26 -7.78 12.64 -13.24
CA ASN A 26 -8.84 12.15 -14.11
C ASN A 26 -8.43 12.19 -15.60
N SER A 27 -9.33 11.73 -16.49
CA SER A 27 -9.10 11.73 -17.94
C SER A 27 -8.97 13.12 -18.58
N ASN A 28 -9.35 14.19 -17.87
CA ASN A 28 -9.17 15.57 -18.31
C ASN A 28 -7.82 16.16 -17.84
N GLY A 29 -7.02 15.40 -17.09
CA GLY A 29 -5.77 15.87 -16.51
C GLY A 29 -5.93 16.64 -15.20
N GLU A 30 -7.10 16.60 -14.57
CA GLU A 30 -7.40 17.34 -13.34
C GLU A 30 -7.06 16.51 -12.10
N LEU A 31 -6.47 17.16 -11.09
CA LEU A 31 -6.22 16.57 -9.77
C LEU A 31 -7.55 16.47 -8.99
N VAL A 32 -8.12 15.27 -8.90
CA VAL A 32 -9.44 15.06 -8.28
C VAL A 32 -9.35 14.56 -6.83
N SER A 33 -8.21 14.00 -6.43
CA SER A 33 -8.01 13.53 -5.05
C SER A 33 -6.54 13.56 -4.66
N THR A 34 -6.28 13.73 -3.37
CA THR A 34 -4.94 13.81 -2.80
C THR A 34 -4.92 13.18 -1.41
N TYR A 35 -4.12 12.14 -1.26
CA TYR A 35 -3.83 11.48 0.00
C TYR A 35 -2.38 11.72 0.40
N ARG A 36 -2.14 12.14 1.65
CA ARG A 36 -0.79 12.26 2.21
C ARG A 36 -0.57 11.10 3.17
N LYS A 37 0.52 10.36 2.99
CA LYS A 37 0.86 9.16 3.78
C LYS A 37 0.79 9.44 5.28
N ILE A 38 -0.02 8.67 5.99
CA ILE A 38 -0.25 8.86 7.43
C ILE A 38 0.88 8.19 8.22
N HIS A 39 1.21 6.93 7.90
CA HIS A 39 2.21 6.18 8.63
C HIS A 39 3.57 6.21 7.94
N LEU A 40 4.51 6.99 8.49
CA LEU A 40 5.86 7.09 7.94
C LEU A 40 6.71 5.87 8.31
N PHE A 41 7.55 5.42 7.37
CA PHE A 41 8.41 4.25 7.52
C PHE A 41 9.66 4.57 8.34
N ASP A 42 9.48 4.59 9.66
CA ASP A 42 10.54 4.74 10.64
C ASP A 42 10.85 3.37 11.27
N VAL A 43 11.72 2.61 10.60
CA VAL A 43 11.99 1.20 10.93
C VAL A 43 13.49 0.93 10.94
N SER A 44 13.92 0.26 12.01
CA SER A 44 15.27 -0.27 12.18
C SER A 44 15.20 -1.78 12.43
N ILE A 45 15.73 -2.56 11.49
CA ILE A 45 15.88 -4.02 11.58
C ILE A 45 17.36 -4.33 11.27
N PRO A 46 18.25 -4.26 12.28
CA PRO A 46 19.68 -4.46 12.10
C PRO A 46 20.02 -5.82 11.49
N SER A 47 19.30 -6.88 11.88
CA SER A 47 19.49 -8.25 11.36
C SER A 47 19.25 -8.40 9.86
N GLN A 48 18.55 -7.44 9.23
CA GLN A 48 18.29 -7.43 7.79
C GLN A 48 18.90 -6.20 7.09
N ASN A 49 19.80 -5.48 7.78
CA ASN A 49 20.44 -4.26 7.30
C ASN A 49 19.43 -3.18 6.83
N ILE A 50 18.28 -3.08 7.51
CA ILE A 50 17.26 -2.07 7.23
C ILE A 50 17.36 -1.00 8.32
N HIS A 51 17.65 0.23 7.92
CA HIS A 51 17.55 1.40 8.81
C HIS A 51 17.05 2.59 8.00
N LEU A 52 15.74 2.83 8.05
CA LEU A 52 15.06 3.86 7.30
C LEU A 52 14.21 4.71 8.25
N VAL A 53 14.35 6.03 8.15
CA VAL A 53 13.61 7.01 8.97
C VAL A 53 13.02 8.06 8.04
N GLU A 54 11.86 7.75 7.46
CA GLU A 54 11.15 8.62 6.50
C GLU A 54 10.78 9.98 7.13
N SER A 55 10.47 10.00 8.44
CA SER A 55 10.08 11.22 9.16
C SER A 55 11.16 12.30 9.28
N LYS A 56 12.43 11.95 9.00
CA LYS A 56 13.53 12.93 8.93
C LYS A 56 13.32 13.96 7.81
N THR A 57 12.65 13.56 6.73
CA THR A 57 12.47 14.40 5.54
C THR A 57 11.00 14.61 5.16
N THR A 58 10.11 13.74 5.65
CA THR A 58 8.69 13.72 5.28
C THR A 58 7.80 14.04 6.48
N ALA A 59 6.76 14.84 6.28
CA ALA A 59 5.70 15.08 7.25
C ALA A 59 4.54 14.09 7.04
N PRO A 60 3.90 13.61 8.12
CA PRO A 60 2.76 12.71 8.01
C PRO A 60 1.50 13.47 7.58
N GLY A 61 0.64 12.78 6.83
CA GLY A 61 -0.75 13.18 6.64
C GLY A 61 -1.63 12.85 7.84
N THR A 62 -2.88 13.32 7.82
CA THR A 62 -3.81 13.18 8.95
C THR A 62 -5.23 12.80 8.53
N LYS A 63 -5.46 12.52 7.24
CA LYS A 63 -6.79 12.32 6.67
C LYS A 63 -6.85 11.04 5.84
N LEU A 64 -7.88 10.24 6.11
CA LEU A 64 -8.30 9.16 5.23
C LEU A 64 -9.00 9.77 4.01
N VAL A 65 -8.85 9.13 2.85
CA VAL A 65 -9.43 9.63 1.61
C VAL A 65 -10.06 8.47 0.85
N VAL A 66 -11.35 8.62 0.55
CA VAL A 66 -12.08 7.81 -0.42
C VAL A 66 -12.54 8.73 -1.54
N CYS A 67 -12.41 8.33 -2.80
CA CYS A 67 -12.85 9.11 -3.94
C CYS A 67 -13.53 8.25 -5.01
N ASP A 68 -14.37 8.88 -5.81
CA ASP A 68 -15.08 8.25 -6.92
C ASP A 68 -14.11 7.93 -8.09
N SER A 69 -14.41 6.86 -8.81
CA SER A 69 -13.75 6.53 -10.07
C SER A 69 -14.67 5.68 -10.95
N PRO A 70 -14.39 5.57 -12.27
CA PRO A 70 -15.11 4.66 -13.15
C PRO A 70 -15.07 3.17 -12.72
N LEU A 71 -14.13 2.79 -11.84
CA LEU A 71 -14.01 1.43 -11.31
C LEU A 71 -14.80 1.22 -10.00
N GLY A 72 -15.34 2.28 -9.40
CA GLY A 72 -15.95 2.29 -8.06
C GLY A 72 -15.19 3.18 -7.07
N LEU A 73 -15.56 3.09 -5.79
CA LEU A 73 -15.02 3.92 -4.72
C LEU A 73 -13.60 3.48 -4.31
N LEU A 74 -12.62 4.34 -4.55
CA LEU A 74 -11.19 4.11 -4.29
C LEU A 74 -10.81 4.61 -2.88
N GLY A 75 -10.36 3.70 -2.01
CA GLY A 75 -9.71 4.03 -0.74
C GLY A 75 -8.20 4.18 -0.93
N LEU A 76 -7.67 5.36 -0.59
CA LEU A 76 -6.26 5.70 -0.81
C LEU A 76 -5.40 5.41 0.40
N SER A 77 -4.25 4.80 0.17
CA SER A 77 -3.17 4.61 1.13
C SER A 77 -1.81 4.61 0.43
N THR A 78 -0.71 4.52 1.17
CA THR A 78 0.64 4.39 0.62
C THR A 78 1.50 3.47 1.48
N CYS A 79 2.03 2.39 0.87
CA CYS A 79 3.10 1.56 1.44
C CYS A 79 2.86 1.14 2.90
N TYR A 80 3.65 1.68 3.84
CA TYR A 80 3.68 1.28 5.25
C TYR A 80 2.31 1.29 5.94
N ASP A 81 1.37 2.12 5.46
CA ASP A 81 -0.03 2.13 5.89
C ASP A 81 -0.66 0.73 5.90
N MET A 82 -0.27 -0.18 4.99
CA MET A 82 -0.82 -1.55 4.93
C MET A 82 -0.58 -2.42 6.17
N ARG A 83 0.32 -1.99 7.06
CA ARG A 83 0.56 -2.64 8.35
C ARG A 83 -0.43 -2.23 9.43
N PHE A 84 -1.24 -1.20 9.18
CA PHE A 84 -2.18 -0.59 10.14
C PHE A 84 -3.61 -0.99 9.75
N PRO A 85 -4.12 -2.14 10.24
CA PRO A 85 -5.39 -2.69 9.82
C PRO A 85 -6.59 -1.76 10.03
N GLU A 86 -6.53 -0.93 11.06
CA GLU A 86 -7.52 0.08 11.41
C GLU A 86 -7.72 1.11 10.29
N GLN A 87 -6.66 1.53 9.60
CA GLN A 87 -6.78 2.47 8.48
C GLN A 87 -7.66 1.88 7.37
N TYR A 88 -7.47 0.60 7.05
CA TYR A 88 -8.22 -0.08 6.00
C TYR A 88 -9.66 -0.39 6.40
N THR A 89 -9.87 -0.72 7.68
CA THR A 89 -11.20 -0.86 8.26
C THR A 89 -11.97 0.45 8.15
N ARG A 90 -11.36 1.58 8.49
CA ARG A 90 -11.97 2.90 8.36
C ARG A 90 -12.21 3.30 6.90
N LEU A 91 -11.31 2.96 5.97
CA LEU A 91 -11.56 3.18 4.54
C LEU A 91 -12.79 2.40 4.05
N ARG A 92 -12.97 1.15 4.48
CA ARG A 92 -14.17 0.35 4.18
C ARG A 92 -15.44 0.98 4.79
N GLU A 93 -15.37 1.47 6.02
CA GLU A 93 -16.49 2.20 6.64
C GLU A 93 -16.89 3.46 5.88
N LEU A 94 -15.90 4.15 5.29
CA LEU A 94 -16.12 5.30 4.40
C LEU A 94 -16.63 4.92 3.00
N GLY A 95 -16.86 3.62 2.74
CA GLY A 95 -17.45 3.12 1.51
C GLY A 95 -16.46 2.60 0.47
N ALA A 96 -15.16 2.49 0.78
CA ALA A 96 -14.20 1.95 -0.18
C ALA A 96 -14.62 0.55 -0.69
N GLN A 97 -14.49 0.38 -2.00
CA GLN A 97 -14.70 -0.88 -2.72
C GLN A 97 -13.37 -1.45 -3.21
N ILE A 98 -12.44 -0.55 -3.56
CA ILE A 98 -11.10 -0.86 -4.03
C ILE A 98 -10.10 -0.11 -3.14
N LEU A 99 -9.14 -0.82 -2.58
CA LEU A 99 -8.08 -0.27 -1.74
C LEU A 99 -6.80 -0.16 -2.57
N LEU A 100 -6.26 1.05 -2.68
CA LEU A 100 -5.02 1.31 -3.39
C LEU A 100 -3.86 1.43 -2.40
N ALA A 101 -2.78 0.69 -2.66
CA ALA A 101 -1.59 0.68 -1.82
C ALA A 101 -0.28 0.75 -2.63
N PRO A 102 -0.03 1.82 -3.42
CA PRO A 102 1.23 2.01 -4.11
C PRO A 102 2.40 1.98 -3.12
N SER A 103 3.47 1.27 -3.48
CA SER A 103 4.50 0.88 -2.52
C SER A 103 5.90 0.81 -3.09
N ALA A 104 6.88 1.01 -2.21
CA ALA A 104 8.29 0.70 -2.45
C ALA A 104 8.79 -0.16 -1.30
N PHE A 105 8.36 -1.42 -1.28
CA PHE A 105 8.65 -2.35 -0.18
C PHE A 105 10.10 -2.85 -0.24
N THR A 106 10.75 -2.98 0.92
CA THR A 106 12.10 -3.58 0.98
C THR A 106 12.02 -5.07 0.66
N VAL A 107 13.05 -5.62 0.01
CA VAL A 107 13.09 -7.04 -0.38
C VAL A 107 12.88 -7.98 0.82
N PRO A 108 13.58 -7.83 1.97
CA PRO A 108 13.43 -8.75 3.09
C PRO A 108 12.00 -8.75 3.68
N THR A 109 11.43 -7.55 3.90
CA THR A 109 10.06 -7.45 4.41
C THR A 109 9.00 -7.81 3.37
N GLY A 110 9.33 -7.65 2.09
CA GLY A 110 8.47 -8.00 0.97
C GLY A 110 8.25 -9.50 0.92
N ARG A 111 9.36 -10.26 0.90
CA ARG A 111 9.35 -11.73 0.95
C ARG A 111 8.59 -12.28 2.15
N ALA A 112 8.72 -11.64 3.30
CA ALA A 112 8.06 -12.11 4.52
C ALA A 112 6.56 -11.74 4.59
N HIS A 113 6.17 -10.55 4.11
CA HIS A 113 4.90 -9.95 4.51
C HIS A 113 4.03 -9.42 3.37
N TRP A 114 4.57 -9.15 2.18
CA TRP A 114 3.86 -8.41 1.13
C TRP A 114 2.51 -9.03 0.76
N HIS A 115 2.52 -10.28 0.26
CA HIS A 115 1.31 -10.99 -0.12
C HIS A 115 0.38 -11.21 1.07
N THR A 116 0.93 -11.59 2.22
CA THR A 116 0.15 -11.83 3.45
C THR A 116 -0.64 -10.59 3.86
N LEU A 117 0.03 -9.44 3.96
CA LEU A 117 -0.61 -8.19 4.38
C LEU A 117 -1.71 -7.77 3.42
N LEU A 118 -1.44 -7.76 2.12
CA LEU A 118 -2.40 -7.31 1.11
C LEU A 118 -3.60 -8.24 1.00
N ARG A 119 -3.40 -9.55 1.09
CA ARG A 119 -4.50 -10.53 1.15
C ARG A 119 -5.33 -10.36 2.43
N CYS A 120 -4.70 -10.14 3.58
CA CYS A 120 -5.43 -9.82 4.81
C CYS A 120 -6.26 -8.54 4.65
N ARG A 121 -5.70 -7.47 4.06
CA ARG A 121 -6.44 -6.22 3.81
C ARG A 121 -7.67 -6.45 2.93
N ALA A 122 -7.55 -7.31 1.91
CA ALA A 122 -8.66 -7.65 1.03
C ALA A 122 -9.76 -8.43 1.77
N ILE A 123 -9.39 -9.48 2.50
CA ILE A 123 -10.31 -10.38 3.22
C ILE A 123 -11.04 -9.65 4.35
N GLU A 124 -10.31 -8.99 5.24
CA GLU A 124 -10.87 -8.35 6.44
C GLU A 124 -11.82 -7.19 6.12
N ASN A 125 -11.68 -6.62 4.91
CA ASN A 125 -12.46 -5.48 4.46
C ASN A 125 -13.36 -5.80 3.28
N GLN A 126 -13.37 -7.03 2.77
CA GLN A 126 -14.09 -7.46 1.56
C GLN A 126 -14.05 -6.39 0.46
N CYS A 127 -12.83 -6.00 0.11
CA CYS A 127 -12.52 -5.03 -0.93
C CYS A 127 -11.50 -5.64 -1.87
N TYR A 128 -11.51 -5.20 -3.13
CA TYR A 128 -10.35 -5.40 -4.00
C TYR A 128 -9.15 -4.65 -3.42
N VAL A 129 -7.96 -5.20 -3.60
CA VAL A 129 -6.69 -4.52 -3.25
C VAL A 129 -5.83 -4.45 -4.50
N LEU A 130 -5.43 -3.24 -4.89
CA LEU A 130 -4.52 -2.99 -5.99
C LEU A 130 -3.26 -2.30 -5.45
N ALA A 131 -2.12 -2.99 -5.53
CA ALA A 131 -0.87 -2.49 -4.99
C ALA A 131 0.20 -2.46 -6.07
N ALA A 132 0.37 -1.30 -6.70
CA ALA A 132 1.48 -1.05 -7.61
C ALA A 132 2.79 -0.93 -6.83
N ALA A 133 3.82 -1.65 -7.23
CA ALA A 133 5.07 -1.77 -6.51
C ALA A 133 6.28 -1.35 -7.35
N GLN A 134 7.16 -0.55 -6.75
CA GLN A 134 8.54 -0.39 -7.23
C GLN A 134 9.26 -1.74 -7.19
N PHE A 135 10.13 -2.01 -8.15
CA PHE A 135 10.86 -3.27 -8.27
C PHE A 135 12.31 -3.06 -8.71
N GLY A 136 13.18 -4.02 -8.40
CA GLY A 136 14.57 -4.01 -8.85
C GLY A 136 15.51 -3.19 -7.97
N VAL A 137 16.74 -3.02 -8.45
CA VAL A 137 17.81 -2.26 -7.81
C VAL A 137 17.73 -0.80 -8.26
N HIS A 138 17.59 0.12 -7.31
CA HIS A 138 17.54 1.57 -7.57
C HIS A 138 18.92 2.22 -7.45
N ASN A 139 19.74 1.71 -6.53
CA ASN A 139 21.14 2.07 -6.31
C ASN A 139 21.80 1.01 -5.41
N GLU A 140 23.09 1.16 -5.11
CA GLU A 140 23.89 0.24 -4.29
C GLU A 140 23.27 -0.12 -2.92
N LYS A 141 22.44 0.76 -2.35
CA LYS A 141 21.87 0.61 -1.00
C LYS A 141 20.37 0.36 -1.00
N ARG A 142 19.70 0.41 -2.16
CA ARG A 142 18.23 0.39 -2.24
C ARG A 142 17.74 -0.51 -3.37
N SER A 143 17.00 -1.52 -2.97
CA SER A 143 16.22 -2.38 -3.88
C SER A 143 14.78 -2.49 -3.39
N SER A 144 13.85 -2.69 -4.31
CA SER A 144 12.44 -2.91 -4.00
C SER A 144 11.96 -4.27 -4.46
N TYR A 145 11.07 -4.85 -3.66
CA TYR A 145 10.61 -6.23 -3.81
C TYR A 145 9.88 -6.51 -5.14
N GLY A 146 9.18 -5.51 -5.68
CA GLY A 146 8.26 -5.72 -6.80
C GLY A 146 6.97 -6.37 -6.34
N HIS A 147 6.48 -7.34 -7.11
CA HIS A 147 5.20 -8.00 -6.93
C HIS A 147 4.02 -7.03 -6.93
N SER A 148 3.95 -6.16 -7.96
CA SER A 148 2.71 -5.40 -8.20
C SER A 148 1.56 -6.39 -8.31
N ILE A 149 0.55 -6.26 -7.44
CA ILE A 149 -0.41 -7.33 -7.19
C ILE A 149 -1.85 -6.79 -7.14
N ALA A 150 -2.76 -7.60 -7.66
CA ALA A 150 -4.20 -7.42 -7.52
C ALA A 150 -4.80 -8.60 -6.74
N VAL A 151 -5.63 -8.30 -5.75
CA VAL A 151 -6.27 -9.31 -4.89
C VAL A 151 -7.77 -9.03 -4.82
N ASP A 152 -8.58 -10.09 -4.93
CA ASP A 152 -10.03 -10.00 -4.84
C ASP A 152 -10.53 -9.91 -3.37
N PRO A 153 -11.81 -9.58 -3.14
CA PRO A 153 -12.40 -9.51 -1.79
C PRO A 153 -12.39 -10.82 -0.99
N TRP A 154 -12.12 -11.96 -1.63
CA TRP A 154 -11.99 -13.28 -1.00
C TRP A 154 -10.52 -13.65 -0.70
N GLY A 155 -9.59 -12.78 -1.08
CA GLY A 155 -8.16 -12.98 -0.88
C GLY A 155 -7.49 -13.83 -1.97
N ALA A 156 -8.13 -14.07 -3.10
CA ALA A 156 -7.50 -14.70 -4.25
C ALA A 156 -6.62 -13.66 -4.99
N VAL A 157 -5.41 -14.07 -5.37
CA VAL A 157 -4.51 -13.23 -6.17
C VAL A 157 -4.94 -13.33 -7.62
N LEU A 158 -5.39 -12.21 -8.18
CA LEU A 158 -5.87 -12.11 -9.57
C LEU A 158 -4.72 -11.87 -10.56
N ALA A 159 -3.72 -11.09 -10.14
CA ALA A 159 -2.54 -10.82 -10.92
C ALA A 159 -1.34 -10.53 -10.01
N ASP A 160 -0.14 -10.92 -10.45
CA ASP A 160 1.14 -10.64 -9.79
C ASP A 160 2.20 -10.40 -10.89
N ALA A 161 2.85 -9.24 -10.84
CA ALA A 161 3.84 -8.82 -11.83
C ALA A 161 5.23 -9.45 -11.63
N GLY A 162 5.41 -10.27 -10.59
CA GLY A 162 6.72 -10.81 -10.20
C GLY A 162 7.61 -9.75 -9.54
N GLY A 163 8.74 -10.18 -9.03
CA GLY A 163 9.63 -9.35 -8.24
C GLY A 163 11.10 -9.67 -8.41
N VAL A 164 11.88 -9.36 -7.39
CA VAL A 164 13.30 -9.69 -7.33
C VAL A 164 13.65 -10.49 -6.08
N ASP A 165 14.65 -11.34 -6.19
CA ASP A 165 15.19 -12.11 -5.09
C ASP A 165 16.03 -11.24 -4.16
N GLY A 166 16.50 -11.85 -3.06
CA GLY A 166 17.39 -11.21 -2.08
C GLY A 166 18.71 -10.67 -2.65
N ARG A 167 19.03 -10.95 -3.92
CA ARG A 167 20.21 -10.46 -4.64
C ARG A 167 19.85 -9.44 -5.73
N GLY A 168 18.57 -9.09 -5.90
CA GLY A 168 18.10 -8.20 -6.95
C GLY A 168 17.92 -8.88 -8.32
N THR A 169 18.02 -10.21 -8.38
CA THR A 169 17.77 -11.01 -9.59
C THR A 169 16.28 -11.15 -9.78
N LEU A 170 15.78 -11.03 -11.01
CA LEU A 170 14.35 -11.23 -11.31
C LEU A 170 13.89 -12.64 -10.88
N GLU A 171 12.93 -12.69 -9.96
CA GLU A 171 12.19 -13.91 -9.65
C GLU A 171 11.12 -14.06 -10.75
N VAL A 172 11.39 -14.86 -11.79
CA VAL A 172 10.40 -15.20 -12.83
C VAL A 172 9.53 -16.33 -12.28
N PRO A 173 8.19 -16.15 -12.20
CA PRO A 173 7.34 -16.65 -13.28
C PRO A 173 6.09 -15.79 -13.52
N VAL A 174 5.99 -15.14 -14.69
CA VAL A 174 4.70 -14.61 -15.15
C VAL A 174 4.24 -15.37 -16.39
N LYS A 175 3.07 -16.03 -16.31
CA LYS A 175 2.32 -16.48 -17.48
C LYS A 175 1.99 -15.24 -18.32
N GLY A 176 2.56 -15.13 -19.52
CA GLY A 176 2.26 -14.06 -20.47
C GLY A 176 3.36 -13.02 -20.67
N VAL A 177 4.47 -13.06 -19.92
CA VAL A 177 5.62 -12.16 -20.16
C VAL A 177 6.70 -12.90 -20.94
N ARG A 178 6.96 -12.48 -22.19
CA ARG A 178 8.12 -12.94 -22.97
C ARG A 178 9.35 -12.15 -22.53
N ALA A 179 10.23 -12.76 -21.75
CA ALA A 179 11.56 -12.21 -21.52
C ALA A 179 12.36 -12.28 -22.84
N ARG A 180 12.80 -11.13 -23.37
CA ARG A 180 13.90 -11.09 -24.34
C ARG A 180 15.19 -10.86 -23.57
N GLY A 181 16.24 -11.54 -24.04
CA GLY A 181 17.55 -11.65 -23.39
C GLY A 181 18.24 -10.33 -23.06
N ASP A 182 19.23 -10.49 -22.18
CA ASP A 182 20.06 -9.48 -21.50
C ASP A 182 19.27 -8.57 -20.55
N ALA A 183 19.42 -8.83 -19.25
CA ALA A 183 18.58 -8.41 -18.14
C ALA A 183 18.48 -6.87 -17.98
N ILE A 184 17.66 -6.27 -18.82
CA ILE A 184 17.08 -4.94 -18.63
C ILE A 184 15.79 -5.15 -17.85
N VAL A 185 15.71 -4.51 -16.68
CA VAL A 185 14.54 -4.45 -15.80
C VAL A 185 13.45 -3.62 -16.50
N THR A 186 12.66 -4.22 -17.39
CA THR A 186 11.62 -3.52 -18.15
C THR A 186 10.38 -3.31 -17.28
N PRO A 187 9.80 -2.09 -17.21
CA PRO A 187 8.51 -1.86 -16.59
C PRO A 187 7.47 -2.85 -17.12
N SER A 188 6.69 -3.44 -16.24
CA SER A 188 5.62 -4.36 -16.58
C SER A 188 4.27 -3.78 -16.17
N VAL A 189 3.23 -4.19 -16.89
CA VAL A 189 1.84 -3.87 -16.57
C VAL A 189 1.12 -5.18 -16.33
N VAL A 190 0.34 -5.23 -15.25
CA VAL A 190 -0.61 -6.30 -14.98
C VAL A 190 -2.02 -5.76 -15.08
N ILE A 191 -2.91 -6.56 -15.64
CA ILE A 191 -4.31 -6.21 -15.87
C ILE A 191 -5.17 -7.25 -15.16
N CYS A 192 -6.23 -6.80 -14.51
CA CYS A 192 -7.26 -7.64 -13.94
C CYS A 192 -8.62 -6.94 -14.09
N ASP A 193 -9.68 -7.75 -14.22
CA ASP A 193 -11.05 -7.25 -14.23
C ASP A 193 -11.58 -7.10 -12.80
N ILE A 194 -12.36 -6.04 -12.57
CA ILE A 194 -13.00 -5.75 -11.29
C ILE A 194 -14.50 -6.00 -11.43
N ASP A 195 -15.03 -6.90 -10.60
CA ASP A 195 -16.44 -7.30 -10.59
C ASP A 195 -17.07 -6.89 -9.25
N LEU A 196 -17.70 -5.72 -9.24
CA LEU A 196 -18.34 -5.19 -8.04
C LEU A 196 -19.60 -5.97 -7.66
N ASP A 197 -20.27 -6.65 -8.59
CA ASP A 197 -21.45 -7.47 -8.30
C ASP A 197 -21.05 -8.73 -7.53
N SER A 198 -19.97 -9.38 -7.95
CA SER A 198 -19.36 -10.50 -7.21
C SER A 198 -18.92 -10.07 -5.81
N MET A 199 -18.30 -8.89 -5.68
CA MET A 199 -17.94 -8.33 -4.37
C MET A 199 -19.17 -8.10 -3.48
N GLU A 200 -20.26 -7.53 -4.00
CA GLU A 200 -21.47 -7.31 -3.22
C GLU A 200 -22.17 -8.63 -2.86
N SER A 201 -22.07 -9.67 -3.70
CA SER A 201 -22.48 -11.03 -3.36
C SER A 201 -21.68 -11.62 -2.19
N ILE A 202 -20.36 -11.39 -2.15
CA ILE A 202 -19.49 -11.78 -1.01
C ILE A 202 -19.95 -11.06 0.27
N ARG A 203 -20.17 -9.74 0.19
CA ARG A 203 -20.62 -8.90 1.33
C ARG A 203 -22.00 -9.29 1.83
N THR A 204 -22.88 -9.74 0.94
CA THR A 204 -24.24 -10.20 1.30
C THR A 204 -24.21 -11.54 2.01
N ARG A 205 -23.44 -12.50 1.49
CA ARG A 205 -23.33 -13.86 2.06
C ARG A 205 -22.53 -13.90 3.36
N MET A 206 -21.56 -13.00 3.51
CA MET A 206 -20.75 -12.86 4.72
C MET A 206 -20.71 -11.39 5.15
N PRO A 207 -21.76 -10.85 5.81
CA PRO A 207 -21.88 -9.43 6.09
C PRO A 207 -21.04 -8.99 7.31
N ILE A 208 -19.72 -9.21 7.27
CA ILE A 208 -18.81 -8.94 8.39
C ILE A 208 -18.90 -7.49 8.88
N GLN A 209 -19.12 -6.53 7.97
CA GLN A 209 -19.26 -5.12 8.34
C GLN A 209 -20.49 -4.85 9.23
N LYS A 210 -21.59 -5.57 9.00
CA LYS A 210 -22.81 -5.47 9.84
C LYS A 210 -22.61 -6.17 11.18
N HIS A 211 -21.71 -7.14 11.25
CA HIS A 211 -21.41 -7.91 12.46
C HIS A 211 -20.29 -7.31 13.31
N ARG A 212 -19.63 -6.22 12.86
CA ARG A 212 -18.61 -5.55 13.66
C ARG A 212 -19.23 -5.01 14.95
N PHE A 213 -18.58 -5.33 16.06
CA PHE A 213 -18.96 -4.79 17.36
C PHE A 213 -18.46 -3.35 17.48
N ASN A 214 -19.39 -2.39 17.56
CA ASN A 214 -19.12 -0.96 17.55
C ASN A 214 -18.96 -0.34 18.94
N ALA A 215 -18.79 -1.12 20.01
CA ALA A 215 -18.38 -0.52 21.27
C ALA A 215 -16.94 -0.05 21.12
N SER A 216 -16.69 1.22 21.42
CA SER A 216 -15.36 1.78 21.51
C SER A 216 -14.46 0.84 22.30
N PHE A 217 -13.39 0.34 21.69
CA PHE A 217 -12.32 -0.32 22.43
C PHE A 217 -11.75 0.74 23.38
N SER A 218 -12.14 0.66 24.65
CA SER A 218 -11.67 1.53 25.74
C SER A 218 -10.21 1.25 26.07
#